data_AF-A0A956JT77-F1
#
_entry.id   AF-A0A956JT77-F1
#
_cell.length_a   1.000
_cell.length_b   1.000
_cell.length_c   1.000
_cell.angle_alpha   90.00
_cell.angle_beta   90.00
_cell.angle_gamma   90.00
#
_symmetry.space_group_name_H-M   'P 1'
#
loop_
_entity.id
_entity.type
_entity.pdbx_description
1 polymer ?
#
loop_
_entity_poly.entity_id
_entity_poly.type
_entity_poly.pdbx_seq_one_letter_code
_entity_poly.pdbx_strand_id
1 'polypeptide(L)'
;MRPYRYAALALLVLGACSEAPRRADDDASVRDLAIADTAAVADAPVDSTLPDAVAPDAPSDAAVQAYARCMPGDPEVKLVAETPPPSPLKGGKKVAVSLTLANCGSETWRKADPNAAKGFKLGSQAPDNNERWGISRVALPDDVAPSHSVSIGFTVTAPTLSGTYDYRWAIVDEWVRWLDDPTPLHRIEVQGSAPSFTYHPRADWTRSTQPVNGPAMDVMALRYITIHYNGGNADLDGADNIYQDSDFIALLRAAHNDYLVNRGYSLGYNSIIGPDGAEWEVRGMDYRSAANGCTAVNVPGYAIQVMMPSVSAQPTATQIAGLKAAIARVRAFVKARGNNDHLELNGHRDVRPLCGNGGTACPGDPIYALLKAGQLEP
;
A
#
# COMPACT_ATOMS: atom_id res chain seq x y z
N MET A 1 -5.74 -23.95 32.77
CA MET A 1 -6.52 -22.69 32.84
C MET A 1 -5.58 -21.57 33.22
N ARG A 2 -5.22 -20.72 32.26
CA ARG A 2 -4.46 -19.47 32.45
C ARG A 2 -5.19 -18.38 31.64
N PRO A 3 -5.30 -17.14 32.15
CA PRO A 3 -6.23 -16.16 31.63
C PRO A 3 -5.74 -15.54 30.32
N TYR A 4 -6.67 -15.36 29.39
CA TYR A 4 -6.49 -14.58 28.17
C TYR A 4 -6.16 -13.14 28.54
N ARG A 5 -4.96 -12.68 28.17
CA ARG A 5 -4.62 -11.26 28.15
C ARG A 5 -5.12 -10.70 26.83
N TYR A 6 -6.16 -9.89 26.89
CA TYR A 6 -6.55 -8.99 25.81
C TYR A 6 -5.34 -8.10 25.49
N ALA A 7 -4.72 -8.32 24.33
CA ALA A 7 -3.72 -7.41 23.80
C ALA A 7 -4.42 -6.09 23.46
N ALA A 8 -3.85 -5.00 23.96
CA ALA A 8 -4.34 -3.65 23.75
C ALA A 8 -4.42 -3.37 22.23
N LEU A 9 -5.65 -3.21 21.74
CA LEU A 9 -5.92 -2.62 20.43
C LEU A 9 -5.39 -1.19 20.50
N ALA A 10 -4.21 -0.94 19.94
CA ALA A 10 -3.67 0.40 19.81
C ALA A 10 -4.70 1.20 19.00
N LEU A 11 -5.33 2.16 19.68
CA LEU A 11 -6.33 3.05 19.13
C LEU A 11 -5.64 3.97 18.11
N LEU A 12 -5.43 3.44 16.90
CA LEU A 12 -5.10 4.24 15.73
C LEU A 12 -6.34 5.09 15.47
N VAL A 13 -6.30 6.32 15.97
CA VAL A 13 -7.20 7.38 15.55
C VAL A 13 -7.16 7.37 14.04
N LEU A 14 -8.25 6.92 13.41
CA LEU A 14 -8.48 7.14 11.99
C LEU A 14 -8.37 8.64 11.81
N GLY A 15 -7.21 9.06 11.30
CA GLY A 15 -6.85 10.45 11.13
C GLY A 15 -7.61 11.02 9.96
N ALA A 16 -8.94 11.04 10.03
CA ALA A 16 -9.79 11.71 9.07
C ALA A 16 -9.20 13.12 8.87
N CYS A 17 -8.67 13.34 7.67
CA CYS A 17 -7.85 14.49 7.34
C CYS A 17 -8.59 15.76 7.75
N SER A 18 -7.90 16.62 8.52
CA SER A 18 -8.45 17.76 9.27
C SER A 18 -9.77 18.34 8.72
N GLU A 19 -10.89 17.84 9.25
CA GLU A 19 -12.24 18.37 9.07
C GLU A 19 -12.56 19.26 10.27
N ALA A 20 -12.13 20.54 10.25
CA ALA A 20 -12.34 21.55 11.31
C ALA A 20 -11.81 21.14 12.72
N PRO A 21 -11.59 22.08 13.67
CA PRO A 21 -10.58 21.88 14.71
C PRO A 21 -11.03 20.93 15.82
N ARG A 22 -10.16 19.97 16.14
CA ARG A 22 -10.11 19.33 17.46
C ARG A 22 -9.80 20.41 18.50
N ARG A 23 -10.46 20.36 19.67
CA ARG A 23 -9.96 21.06 20.86
C ARG A 23 -8.57 20.49 21.15
N ALA A 24 -7.56 21.35 21.14
CA ALA A 24 -6.22 21.03 21.61
C ALA A 24 -6.28 20.83 23.12
N ASP A 25 -5.53 19.86 23.64
CA ASP A 25 -4.69 20.00 24.85
C ASP A 25 -3.67 18.84 24.91
N ASP A 26 -2.41 19.26 25.05
CA ASP A 26 -1.25 18.69 25.76
C ASP A 26 -0.54 17.37 25.35
N ASP A 27 0.58 17.58 24.63
CA ASP A 27 1.98 17.20 24.91
C ASP A 27 2.28 16.14 26.00
N ALA A 28 3.04 15.09 25.62
CA ALA A 28 4.04 14.46 26.49
C ALA A 28 5.04 13.60 25.71
N SER A 29 6.26 14.10 25.61
CA SER A 29 7.51 13.41 25.28
C SER A 29 7.74 12.11 26.05
N VAL A 30 8.27 11.07 25.39
CA VAL A 30 8.97 9.96 26.08
C VAL A 30 10.37 9.78 25.49
N ARG A 31 11.34 9.83 26.41
CA ARG A 31 12.78 9.80 26.23
C ARG A 31 13.33 8.38 26.05
N ASP A 32 14.47 8.33 25.37
CA ASP A 32 15.40 7.21 25.23
C ASP A 32 15.80 6.54 26.56
N LEU A 33 15.94 5.21 26.51
CA LEU A 33 16.76 4.45 27.45
C LEU A 33 17.65 3.48 26.66
N ALA A 34 18.93 3.86 26.57
CA ALA A 34 20.02 3.00 26.17
C ALA A 34 20.41 2.07 27.33
N ILE A 35 20.67 0.80 27.04
CA ILE A 35 21.46 -0.09 27.90
C ILE A 35 22.62 -0.60 27.05
N ALA A 36 23.82 -0.18 27.44
CA ALA A 36 25.07 -0.82 27.05
C ALA A 36 25.32 -1.98 28.02
N ASP A 37 25.79 -3.10 27.51
CA ASP A 37 26.67 -3.96 28.30
C ASP A 37 27.75 -4.59 27.42
N THR A 38 28.94 -4.61 27.98
CA THR A 38 30.23 -4.97 27.39
C THR A 38 30.62 -6.36 27.84
N ALA A 39 31.16 -7.19 26.96
CA ALA A 39 32.13 -8.21 27.35
C ALA A 39 33.03 -8.59 26.16
N ALA A 40 34.33 -8.56 26.41
CA ALA A 40 35.41 -8.76 25.46
C ALA A 40 36.16 -10.06 25.79
N VAL A 41 36.52 -10.80 24.73
CA VAL A 41 37.77 -11.54 24.49
C VAL A 41 38.04 -12.86 25.24
N ALA A 42 38.28 -13.93 24.46
CA ALA A 42 39.42 -14.83 24.65
C ALA A 42 39.81 -15.50 23.32
N ASP A 43 41.08 -15.31 22.95
CA ASP A 43 41.83 -15.90 21.82
C ASP A 43 42.38 -17.30 22.19
N ALA A 44 42.48 -18.21 21.21
CA ALA A 44 43.34 -19.42 21.27
C ALA A 44 43.57 -20.00 19.85
N PRO A 45 44.68 -20.73 19.59
CA PRO A 45 45.60 -20.42 18.51
C PRO A 45 45.51 -21.31 17.25
N VAL A 46 46.19 -20.84 16.21
CA VAL A 46 46.44 -21.49 14.90
C VAL A 46 47.46 -22.62 15.03
N ASP A 47 47.15 -23.79 14.48
CA ASP A 47 48.12 -24.87 14.22
C ASP A 47 47.95 -25.38 12.78
N SER A 48 49.09 -25.64 12.15
CA SER A 48 49.29 -25.80 10.72
C SER A 48 49.84 -27.18 10.40
N THR A 49 49.05 -28.06 9.80
CA THR A 49 49.55 -29.20 8.98
C THR A 49 48.42 -29.82 8.13
N LEU A 50 48.57 -29.79 6.80
CA LEU A 50 47.90 -30.68 5.85
C LEU A 50 48.78 -31.91 5.59
N PRO A 51 48.19 -33.07 5.25
CA PRO A 51 48.45 -33.58 3.89
C PRO A 51 47.20 -34.14 3.17
N ASP A 52 47.39 -34.34 1.86
CA ASP A 52 46.42 -34.45 0.76
C ASP A 52 45.46 -35.66 0.71
N ALA A 53 44.26 -35.34 0.20
CA ALA A 53 43.41 -36.02 -0.79
C ALA A 53 42.74 -37.37 -0.50
N VAL A 54 41.39 -37.36 -0.39
CA VAL A 54 40.45 -38.07 -1.28
C VAL A 54 39.15 -37.21 -1.42
N ALA A 55 38.58 -37.19 -2.63
CA ALA A 55 37.55 -36.31 -3.21
C ALA A 55 36.34 -35.89 -2.34
N PRO A 56 35.81 -34.65 -2.51
CA PRO A 56 34.51 -34.27 -1.98
C PRO A 56 33.37 -34.60 -2.96
N ASP A 57 32.33 -35.26 -2.44
CA ASP A 57 30.98 -35.22 -3.03
C ASP A 57 30.46 -33.77 -2.97
N ALA A 58 30.00 -33.28 -4.12
CA ALA A 58 29.59 -31.89 -4.35
C ALA A 58 28.23 -31.52 -3.72
N PRO A 59 28.10 -30.32 -3.14
CA PRO A 59 26.87 -29.53 -3.18
C PRO A 59 26.98 -28.42 -4.26
N SER A 60 25.86 -28.12 -4.92
CA SER A 60 25.76 -27.25 -6.09
C SER A 60 26.04 -25.77 -5.80
N ASP A 61 27.17 -25.25 -6.30
CA ASP A 61 27.48 -23.82 -6.36
C ASP A 61 26.66 -23.10 -7.44
N ALA A 62 25.86 -22.11 -7.04
CA ALA A 62 25.41 -21.06 -7.93
C ALA A 62 26.60 -20.11 -8.17
N ALA A 63 27.34 -20.33 -9.25
CA ALA A 63 28.60 -19.64 -9.52
C ALA A 63 28.43 -18.11 -9.66
N VAL A 64 29.00 -17.35 -8.72
CA VAL A 64 29.58 -16.03 -9.04
C VAL A 64 30.90 -16.31 -9.76
N GLN A 65 30.88 -16.41 -11.09
CA GLN A 65 32.14 -16.42 -11.87
C GLN A 65 31.94 -16.19 -13.38
N ALA A 66 31.43 -15.01 -13.74
CA ALA A 66 31.75 -14.42 -15.03
C ALA A 66 32.03 -12.93 -14.84
N TYR A 67 33.21 -12.48 -15.28
CA TYR A 67 33.47 -11.06 -15.48
C TYR A 67 32.31 -10.49 -16.30
N ALA A 68 31.59 -9.53 -15.73
CA ALA A 68 30.64 -8.76 -16.49
C ALA A 68 31.42 -8.06 -17.60
N ARG A 69 30.96 -8.14 -18.84
CA ARG A 69 31.51 -7.35 -19.96
C ARG A 69 31.10 -5.88 -19.79
N CYS A 70 31.48 -5.27 -18.67
CA CYS A 70 31.34 -3.86 -18.40
C CYS A 70 32.32 -3.12 -19.30
N MET A 71 31.79 -2.27 -20.17
CA MET A 71 32.53 -1.43 -21.10
C MET A 71 32.47 0.04 -20.63
N PRO A 72 33.46 0.88 -20.99
CA PRO A 72 33.37 2.31 -20.76
C PRO A 72 32.06 2.89 -21.33
N GLY A 73 31.29 3.58 -20.49
CA GLY A 73 29.98 4.14 -20.84
C GLY A 73 28.77 3.25 -20.54
N ASP A 74 28.98 2.03 -20.03
CA ASP A 74 27.88 1.24 -19.46
C ASP A 74 27.27 1.95 -18.22
N PRO A 75 25.97 1.74 -17.95
CA PRO A 75 25.33 2.21 -16.72
C PRO A 75 25.91 1.55 -15.47
N GLU A 76 25.68 2.15 -14.29
CA GLU A 76 26.17 1.62 -13.01
C GLU A 76 25.67 0.18 -12.76
N VAL A 77 24.40 -0.09 -13.09
CA VAL A 77 23.78 -1.42 -13.08
C VAL A 77 23.46 -1.82 -14.51
N LYS A 78 23.96 -2.96 -14.94
CA LYS A 78 23.67 -3.50 -16.28
C LYS A 78 22.92 -4.82 -16.19
N LEU A 79 21.74 -4.90 -16.80
CA LEU A 79 21.01 -6.16 -16.96
C LEU A 79 21.74 -7.06 -17.97
N VAL A 80 22.14 -8.26 -17.53
CA VAL A 80 22.80 -9.27 -18.36
C VAL A 80 21.78 -10.28 -18.87
N ALA A 81 20.87 -10.74 -18.01
CA ALA A 81 19.80 -11.68 -18.36
C ALA A 81 18.61 -11.53 -17.39
N GLU A 82 17.41 -11.85 -17.86
CA GLU A 82 16.18 -11.85 -17.06
C GLU A 82 15.29 -13.03 -17.48
N THR A 83 14.70 -13.70 -16.49
CA THR A 83 13.56 -14.59 -16.67
C THR A 83 12.38 -13.97 -15.91
N PRO A 84 11.52 -13.16 -16.59
CA PRO A 84 10.37 -12.54 -15.95
C PRO A 84 9.22 -13.56 -15.78
N PRO A 85 8.17 -13.24 -15.02
CA PRO A 85 6.97 -14.08 -14.99
C PRO A 85 6.38 -14.22 -16.41
N PRO A 86 5.87 -15.40 -16.80
CA PRO A 86 5.17 -15.54 -18.08
C PRO A 86 3.88 -14.72 -18.06
N SER A 87 3.29 -14.46 -19.24
CA SER A 87 2.01 -13.78 -19.37
C SER A 87 1.14 -14.53 -20.39
N PRO A 88 -0.12 -14.90 -20.07
CA PRO A 88 -0.83 -14.61 -18.82
C PRO A 88 -0.47 -15.57 -17.66
N LEU A 89 -0.70 -15.14 -16.42
CA LEU A 89 -0.62 -15.95 -15.19
C LEU A 89 -1.97 -16.18 -14.54
N LYS A 90 -2.14 -17.30 -13.83
CA LYS A 90 -3.30 -17.46 -12.93
C LYS A 90 -3.11 -16.66 -11.65
N GLY A 91 -4.19 -16.07 -11.13
CA GLY A 91 -4.12 -15.30 -9.90
C GLY A 91 -3.63 -16.12 -8.70
N GLY A 92 -2.80 -15.53 -7.84
CA GLY A 92 -2.18 -16.19 -6.68
C GLY A 92 -1.10 -17.22 -7.03
N LYS A 93 -0.78 -17.43 -8.33
CA LYS A 93 0.24 -18.39 -8.73
C LYS A 93 1.62 -17.92 -8.28
N LYS A 94 2.34 -18.79 -7.55
CA LYS A 94 3.77 -18.63 -7.29
C LYS A 94 4.60 -19.04 -8.50
N VAL A 95 5.57 -18.20 -8.87
CA VAL A 95 6.43 -18.38 -10.05
C VAL A 95 7.87 -18.08 -9.65
N ALA A 96 8.79 -18.96 -10.05
CA ALA A 96 10.22 -18.71 -9.95
C ALA A 96 10.68 -17.80 -11.10
N VAL A 97 11.42 -16.75 -10.76
CA VAL A 97 11.96 -15.75 -11.68
C VAL A 97 13.45 -15.56 -11.38
N SER A 98 14.20 -14.98 -12.32
CA SER A 98 15.62 -14.71 -12.12
C SER A 98 16.08 -13.44 -12.81
N LEU A 99 17.08 -12.79 -12.22
CA LEU A 99 17.78 -11.64 -12.77
C LEU A 99 19.28 -11.85 -12.67
N THR A 100 20.00 -11.65 -13.77
CA THR A 100 21.46 -11.55 -13.77
C THR A 100 21.84 -10.10 -14.00
N LEU A 101 22.42 -9.48 -12.97
CA LEU A 101 22.81 -8.07 -12.98
C LEU A 101 24.32 -7.96 -12.85
N ALA A 102 24.91 -7.06 -13.63
CA ALA A 102 26.33 -6.71 -13.58
C ALA A 102 26.53 -5.39 -12.85
N ASN A 103 27.49 -5.37 -11.93
CA ASN A 103 27.98 -4.17 -11.28
C ASN A 103 29.05 -3.52 -12.16
N CYS A 104 28.68 -2.50 -12.93
CA CYS A 104 29.62 -1.72 -13.74
C CYS A 104 30.00 -0.39 -13.06
N GLY A 105 29.59 -0.21 -11.80
CA GLY A 105 30.00 0.90 -10.95
C GLY A 105 31.37 0.70 -10.30
N SER A 106 31.67 1.55 -9.32
CA SER A 106 32.94 1.53 -8.58
C SER A 106 32.81 0.99 -7.14
N GLU A 107 31.60 0.92 -6.62
CA GLU A 107 31.32 0.42 -5.27
C GLU A 107 30.98 -1.08 -5.30
N THR A 108 31.41 -1.82 -4.28
CA THR A 108 30.98 -3.21 -4.09
C THR A 108 29.58 -3.25 -3.49
N TRP A 109 28.65 -3.94 -4.13
CA TRP A 109 27.33 -4.19 -3.56
C TRP A 109 27.45 -5.24 -2.47
N ARG A 110 27.56 -4.80 -1.21
CA ARG A 110 27.58 -5.71 -0.06
C ARG A 110 26.17 -6.23 0.21
N LYS A 111 25.99 -7.54 0.16
CA LYS A 111 24.69 -8.17 0.40
C LYS A 111 24.24 -7.89 1.82
N ALA A 112 22.93 -7.77 2.00
CA ALA A 112 22.31 -7.64 3.31
C ALA A 112 21.04 -8.49 3.38
N ASP A 113 20.64 -8.81 4.61
CA ASP A 113 19.33 -9.43 4.88
C ASP A 113 18.21 -8.54 4.32
N PRO A 114 17.09 -9.10 3.77
CA PRO A 114 16.01 -8.30 3.20
C PRO A 114 15.46 -7.22 4.15
N ASN A 115 15.51 -7.45 5.47
CA ASN A 115 15.00 -6.53 6.50
C ASN A 115 16.09 -5.65 7.14
N ALA A 116 17.35 -5.78 6.73
CA ALA A 116 18.43 -4.97 7.29
C ALA A 116 18.24 -3.48 6.96
N ALA A 117 18.56 -2.60 7.92
CA ALA A 117 18.41 -1.15 7.75
C ALA A 117 19.47 -0.51 6.83
N LYS A 118 20.44 -1.28 6.31
CA LYS A 118 21.50 -0.80 5.41
C LYS A 118 21.94 -1.95 4.50
N GLY A 119 22.55 -1.60 3.36
CA GLY A 119 23.17 -2.54 2.43
C GLY A 119 22.35 -2.77 1.17
N PHE A 120 22.97 -3.47 0.21
CA PHE A 120 22.43 -3.61 -1.14
C PHE A 120 21.48 -4.79 -1.24
N LYS A 121 20.35 -4.54 -1.91
CA LYS A 121 19.28 -5.51 -2.14
C LYS A 121 18.67 -5.30 -3.53
N LEU A 122 17.90 -6.28 -3.98
CA LEU A 122 16.96 -6.07 -5.07
C LEU A 122 15.63 -5.56 -4.48
N GLY A 123 15.10 -4.46 -5.01
CA GLY A 123 13.86 -3.84 -4.56
C GLY A 123 12.82 -3.74 -5.67
N SER A 124 11.55 -3.91 -5.29
CA SER A 124 10.42 -3.82 -6.22
C SER A 124 10.23 -2.39 -6.72
N GLN A 125 9.86 -2.29 -7.99
CA GLN A 125 9.74 -1.04 -8.74
C GLN A 125 8.40 -0.98 -9.49
N ALA A 126 8.10 0.20 -10.04
CA ALA A 126 6.85 0.50 -10.75
C ALA A 126 5.56 0.27 -9.92
N PRO A 127 5.40 0.97 -8.78
CA PRO A 127 6.30 1.98 -8.19
C PRO A 127 7.24 1.40 -7.13
N ASP A 128 8.21 2.18 -6.66
CA ASP A 128 9.17 1.79 -5.62
C ASP A 128 8.49 1.17 -4.39
N ASN A 129 9.12 0.15 -3.80
CA ASN A 129 8.74 -0.44 -2.50
C ASN A 129 7.34 -1.05 -2.45
N ASN A 130 6.82 -1.53 -3.58
CA ASN A 130 5.52 -2.19 -3.62
C ASN A 130 5.61 -3.70 -3.30
N GLU A 131 4.50 -4.30 -2.86
CA GLU A 131 4.41 -5.75 -2.59
C GLU A 131 3.42 -6.45 -3.53
N ARG A 132 3.18 -5.87 -4.72
CA ARG A 132 2.21 -6.38 -5.71
C ARG A 132 2.45 -7.84 -6.06
N TRP A 133 3.71 -8.24 -6.07
CA TRP A 133 4.17 -9.59 -6.40
C TRP A 133 4.49 -10.43 -5.16
N GLY A 134 3.96 -10.04 -4.00
CA GLY A 134 4.06 -10.73 -2.71
C GLY A 134 5.33 -10.44 -1.90
N ILE A 135 6.27 -9.66 -2.45
CA ILE A 135 7.56 -9.32 -1.83
C ILE A 135 8.05 -7.95 -2.34
N SER A 136 8.70 -7.17 -1.48
CA SER A 136 9.28 -5.85 -1.79
C SER A 136 10.80 -5.82 -1.81
N ARG A 137 11.46 -6.82 -1.19
CA ARG A 137 12.92 -6.95 -1.07
C ARG A 137 13.38 -8.39 -1.28
N VAL A 138 14.51 -8.53 -1.97
CA VAL A 138 15.22 -9.80 -2.13
C VAL A 138 16.69 -9.58 -1.81
N ALA A 139 17.24 -10.43 -0.94
CA ALA A 139 18.68 -10.40 -0.65
C ALA A 139 19.48 -10.77 -1.88
N LEU A 140 20.62 -10.12 -2.07
CA LEU A 140 21.61 -10.59 -3.01
C LEU A 140 22.21 -11.89 -2.47
N PRO A 141 22.43 -12.92 -3.30
CA PRO A 141 23.01 -14.17 -2.84
C PRO A 141 24.44 -13.98 -2.34
N ASP A 142 25.19 -13.04 -2.94
CA ASP A 142 26.59 -12.73 -2.64
C ASP A 142 26.93 -11.24 -2.80
N ASP A 143 28.08 -10.84 -2.25
CA ASP A 143 28.66 -9.52 -2.50
C ASP A 143 29.06 -9.41 -3.97
N VAL A 144 28.81 -8.26 -4.58
CA VAL A 144 29.06 -8.03 -6.01
C VAL A 144 30.09 -6.93 -6.19
N ALA A 145 31.35 -7.32 -6.36
CA ALA A 145 32.43 -6.38 -6.65
C ALA A 145 32.25 -5.69 -8.02
N PRO A 146 32.88 -4.54 -8.25
CA PRO A 146 32.96 -3.93 -9.57
C PRO A 146 33.38 -4.93 -10.66
N SER A 147 32.79 -4.81 -11.84
CA SER A 147 32.96 -5.70 -13.00
C SER A 147 32.54 -7.16 -12.77
N HIS A 148 31.84 -7.49 -11.68
CA HIS A 148 31.26 -8.81 -11.46
C HIS A 148 29.75 -8.80 -11.72
N SER A 149 29.19 -9.99 -11.90
CA SER A 149 27.75 -10.18 -12.05
C SER A 149 27.21 -11.11 -10.98
N VAL A 150 25.93 -10.93 -10.65
CA VAL A 150 25.19 -11.73 -9.69
C VAL A 150 23.91 -12.24 -10.35
N SER A 151 23.60 -13.52 -10.12
CA SER A 151 22.33 -14.12 -10.55
C SER A 151 21.43 -14.32 -9.34
N ILE A 152 20.30 -13.61 -9.31
CA ILE A 152 19.36 -13.56 -8.20
C ILE A 152 18.13 -14.35 -8.62
N GLY A 153 17.97 -15.57 -8.08
CA GLY A 153 16.76 -16.36 -8.24
C GLY A 153 15.80 -16.14 -7.07
N PHE A 154 14.52 -15.88 -7.34
CA PHE A 154 13.52 -15.67 -6.30
C PHE A 154 12.12 -16.09 -6.77
N THR A 155 11.19 -16.20 -5.82
CA THR A 155 9.79 -16.56 -6.10
C THR A 155 8.89 -15.36 -5.89
N VAL A 156 8.06 -15.06 -6.88
CA VAL A 156 7.00 -14.06 -6.80
C VAL A 156 5.63 -14.71 -6.79
N THR A 157 4.65 -14.03 -6.20
CA THR A 157 3.24 -14.45 -6.19
C THR A 157 2.43 -13.51 -7.06
N ALA A 158 1.77 -14.01 -8.10
CA ALA A 158 0.89 -13.20 -8.92
C ALA A 158 -0.26 -12.62 -8.08
N PRO A 159 -0.69 -11.37 -8.33
CA PRO A 159 -1.94 -10.83 -7.80
C PRO A 159 -3.10 -11.81 -7.97
N THR A 160 -4.09 -11.82 -7.07
CA THR A 160 -5.20 -12.78 -7.12
C THR A 160 -6.33 -12.38 -8.07
N LEU A 161 -6.35 -11.12 -8.50
CA LEU A 161 -7.37 -10.57 -9.38
C LEU A 161 -6.94 -10.50 -10.84
N SER A 162 -7.91 -10.64 -11.72
CA SER A 162 -7.73 -10.40 -13.15
C SER A 162 -7.31 -8.95 -13.43
N GLY A 163 -6.30 -8.76 -14.27
CA GLY A 163 -5.80 -7.44 -14.65
C GLY A 163 -4.40 -7.47 -15.25
N THR A 164 -3.91 -6.31 -15.68
CA THR A 164 -2.53 -6.14 -16.15
C THR A 164 -1.70 -5.45 -15.08
N TYR A 165 -0.60 -6.08 -14.69
CA TYR A 165 0.22 -5.64 -13.56
C TYR A 165 1.64 -5.36 -13.99
N ASP A 166 2.14 -4.18 -13.63
CA ASP A 166 3.54 -3.84 -13.80
C ASP A 166 4.44 -4.75 -12.95
N TYR A 167 5.55 -5.19 -13.54
CA TYR A 167 6.60 -5.98 -12.91
C TYR A 167 7.95 -5.36 -13.30
N ARG A 168 8.71 -4.90 -12.31
CA ARG A 168 10.01 -4.24 -12.48
C ARG A 168 10.82 -4.33 -11.19
N TRP A 169 12.14 -4.35 -11.30
CA TRP A 169 13.06 -4.37 -10.16
C TRP A 169 14.26 -3.45 -10.37
N ALA A 170 14.87 -2.99 -9.28
CA ALA A 170 16.15 -2.26 -9.28
C ALA A 170 17.01 -2.70 -8.10
N ILE A 171 18.32 -2.44 -8.18
CA ILE A 171 19.17 -2.49 -6.99
C ILE A 171 18.91 -1.23 -6.16
N VAL A 172 18.81 -1.42 -4.85
CA VAL A 172 18.70 -0.35 -3.86
C VAL A 172 19.83 -0.48 -2.86
N ASP A 173 20.46 0.64 -2.53
CA ASP A 173 21.24 0.79 -1.31
C ASP A 173 20.30 1.34 -0.23
N GLU A 174 19.92 0.47 0.71
CA GLU A 174 18.80 0.74 1.61
C GLU A 174 19.01 2.03 2.42
N TRP A 175 18.02 2.93 2.38
CA TRP A 175 18.05 4.27 2.96
C TRP A 175 19.07 5.25 2.38
N VAL A 176 19.77 4.88 1.31
CA VAL A 176 20.71 5.77 0.61
C VAL A 176 20.13 6.21 -0.72
N ARG A 177 19.93 5.28 -1.66
CA ARG A 177 19.36 5.57 -2.99
C ARG A 177 18.98 4.29 -3.73
N TRP A 178 18.15 4.44 -4.75
CA TRP A 178 18.08 3.47 -5.84
C TRP A 178 19.28 3.67 -6.77
N LEU A 179 19.83 2.57 -7.27
CA LEU A 179 20.77 2.65 -8.38
C LEU A 179 19.97 2.89 -9.66
N ASP A 180 20.54 3.68 -10.56
CA ASP A 180 19.93 3.98 -11.85
C ASP A 180 19.79 2.70 -12.71
N ASP A 181 19.02 2.80 -13.79
CA ASP A 181 18.75 1.72 -14.74
C ASP A 181 18.03 0.49 -14.15
N PRO A 182 16.77 0.66 -13.68
CA PRO A 182 15.95 -0.48 -13.28
C PRO A 182 15.71 -1.41 -14.48
N THR A 183 15.42 -2.69 -14.21
CA THR A 183 15.11 -3.69 -15.25
C THR A 183 13.99 -3.24 -16.20
N PRO A 184 13.82 -3.81 -17.39
CA PRO A 184 12.69 -3.47 -18.26
C PRO A 184 11.34 -3.56 -17.54
N LEU A 185 10.44 -2.61 -17.82
CA LEU A 185 9.08 -2.66 -17.32
C LEU A 185 8.29 -3.73 -18.09
N HIS A 186 7.89 -4.78 -17.39
CA HIS A 186 6.98 -5.79 -17.92
C HIS A 186 5.54 -5.49 -17.51
N ARG A 187 4.58 -5.77 -18.39
CA ARG A 187 3.15 -5.72 -18.10
C ARG A 187 2.59 -7.12 -18.19
N ILE A 188 2.37 -7.76 -17.04
CA ILE A 188 1.95 -9.15 -16.96
C ILE A 188 0.43 -9.20 -16.83
N GLU A 189 -0.22 -9.89 -17.76
CA GLU A 189 -1.64 -10.22 -17.64
C GLU A 189 -1.81 -11.31 -16.58
N VAL A 190 -2.71 -11.07 -15.63
CA VAL A 190 -3.12 -12.04 -14.63
C VAL A 190 -4.60 -12.34 -14.84
N GLN A 191 -4.93 -13.62 -14.81
CA GLN A 191 -6.25 -14.22 -14.89
C GLN A 191 -6.59 -14.77 -13.51
N GLY A 192 -7.14 -13.88 -12.70
CA GLY A 192 -7.58 -14.15 -11.33
C GLY A 192 -9.10 -14.21 -11.23
N SER A 193 -9.62 -14.02 -10.02
CA SER A 193 -11.03 -13.66 -9.88
C SER A 193 -11.29 -12.30 -10.53
N ALA A 194 -12.48 -12.11 -11.11
CA ALA A 194 -12.90 -10.77 -11.45
C ALA A 194 -12.97 -9.94 -10.16
N PRO A 195 -12.66 -8.63 -10.18
CA PRO A 195 -12.96 -7.77 -9.06
C PRO A 195 -14.46 -7.92 -8.71
N SER A 196 -14.77 -8.40 -7.51
CA SER A 196 -16.15 -8.50 -7.04
C SER A 196 -16.54 -7.17 -6.41
N PHE A 197 -17.56 -6.52 -6.96
CA PHE A 197 -18.21 -5.39 -6.30
C PHE A 197 -19.25 -5.93 -5.32
N THR A 198 -18.86 -6.08 -4.06
CA THR A 198 -19.78 -6.38 -2.95
C THR A 198 -20.25 -5.06 -2.33
N TYR A 199 -21.55 -4.89 -2.19
CA TYR A 199 -22.14 -3.74 -1.48
C TYR A 199 -22.65 -4.19 -0.11
N HIS A 200 -22.05 -3.66 0.94
CA HIS A 200 -22.47 -3.86 2.32
C HIS A 200 -23.38 -2.70 2.75
N PRO A 201 -24.70 -2.92 2.92
CA PRO A 201 -25.58 -1.89 3.44
C PRO A 201 -25.19 -1.51 4.86
N ARG A 202 -25.60 -0.30 5.27
CA ARG A 202 -25.31 0.25 6.60
C ARG A 202 -25.72 -0.69 7.75
N ALA A 203 -26.73 -1.53 7.54
CA ALA A 203 -27.21 -2.50 8.54
C ALA A 203 -26.19 -3.60 8.87
N ASP A 204 -25.24 -3.89 7.98
CA ASP A 204 -24.26 -4.98 8.17
C ASP A 204 -23.25 -4.65 9.28
N TRP A 205 -22.89 -3.38 9.44
CA TRP A 205 -21.84 -2.95 10.36
C TRP A 205 -22.33 -2.06 11.50
N THR A 206 -23.47 -1.37 11.36
CA THR A 206 -23.94 -0.47 12.43
C THR A 206 -24.39 -1.23 13.68
N ARG A 207 -24.46 -0.51 14.81
CA ARG A 207 -25.10 -1.00 16.04
C ARG A 207 -26.41 -0.25 16.21
N SER A 208 -27.47 -0.92 16.65
CA SER A 208 -28.76 -0.27 16.94
C SER A 208 -28.65 0.84 17.99
N THR A 209 -27.64 0.76 18.87
CA THR A 209 -27.34 1.78 19.90
C THR A 209 -26.55 2.98 19.36
N GLN A 210 -26.01 2.90 18.14
CA GLN A 210 -25.21 3.95 17.50
C GLN A 210 -25.61 4.06 16.02
N PRO A 211 -26.83 4.56 15.72
CA PRO A 211 -27.29 4.69 14.34
C PRO A 211 -26.57 5.85 13.64
N VAL A 212 -26.27 5.66 12.35
CA VAL A 212 -25.82 6.78 11.50
C VAL A 212 -26.99 7.73 11.26
N ASN A 213 -26.71 9.02 11.41
CA ASN A 213 -27.66 10.11 11.21
C ASN A 213 -26.98 11.36 10.61
N GLY A 214 -27.82 12.29 10.15
CA GLY A 214 -27.38 13.59 9.66
C GLY A 214 -28.51 14.36 8.97
N PRO A 215 -28.22 15.54 8.42
CA PRO A 215 -29.13 16.23 7.51
C PRO A 215 -29.44 15.35 6.30
N ALA A 216 -30.66 15.40 5.78
CA ALA A 216 -31.04 14.62 4.60
C ALA A 216 -30.16 14.98 3.38
N MET A 217 -29.87 13.98 2.55
CA MET A 217 -29.21 14.20 1.27
C MET A 217 -30.13 14.96 0.31
N ASP A 218 -29.62 16.01 -0.31
CA ASP A 218 -30.27 16.66 -1.45
C ASP A 218 -29.67 16.12 -2.76
N VAL A 219 -30.32 15.07 -3.29
CA VAL A 219 -29.88 14.41 -4.53
C VAL A 219 -29.86 15.36 -5.72
N MET A 220 -30.71 16.39 -5.74
CA MET A 220 -30.78 17.36 -6.85
C MET A 220 -29.68 18.41 -6.77
N ALA A 221 -29.07 18.59 -5.59
CA ALA A 221 -27.93 19.48 -5.40
C ALA A 221 -26.57 18.83 -5.70
N LEU A 222 -26.50 17.50 -5.86
CA LEU A 222 -25.25 16.80 -6.13
C LEU A 222 -24.64 17.24 -7.48
N ARG A 223 -23.35 17.59 -7.45
CA ARG A 223 -22.54 18.01 -8.62
C ARG A 223 -21.24 17.24 -8.75
N TYR A 224 -20.75 16.62 -7.68
CA TYR A 224 -19.50 15.88 -7.71
C TYR A 224 -19.45 14.73 -6.71
N ILE A 225 -18.54 13.79 -6.98
CA ILE A 225 -18.12 12.76 -6.04
C ILE A 225 -16.72 13.12 -5.57
N THR A 226 -16.56 13.32 -4.27
CA THR A 226 -15.29 13.67 -3.63
C THR A 226 -14.62 12.43 -3.08
N ILE A 227 -13.41 12.16 -3.56
CA ILE A 227 -12.60 11.04 -3.10
C ILE A 227 -11.78 11.45 -1.89
N HIS A 228 -11.77 10.57 -0.89
CA HIS A 228 -11.06 10.68 0.38
C HIS A 228 -10.17 9.47 0.64
N TYR A 229 -9.30 9.58 1.64
CA TYR A 229 -8.61 8.46 2.26
C TYR A 229 -8.59 8.61 3.78
N ASN A 230 -8.07 7.62 4.51
CA ASN A 230 -8.04 7.60 5.97
C ASN A 230 -6.97 8.51 6.61
N GLY A 231 -6.08 9.12 5.83
CA GLY A 231 -5.20 10.19 6.33
C GLY A 231 -4.06 9.77 7.25
N GLY A 232 -3.88 8.46 7.47
CA GLY A 232 -2.86 7.91 8.35
C GLY A 232 -2.61 6.44 8.02
N ASN A 233 -1.75 5.80 8.79
CA ASN A 233 -1.56 4.36 8.67
C ASN A 233 -2.74 3.65 9.35
N ALA A 234 -3.17 2.52 8.81
CA ALA A 234 -4.19 1.68 9.42
C ALA A 234 -3.78 0.23 9.25
N ASP A 235 -3.91 -0.54 10.33
CA ASP A 235 -3.93 -1.99 10.22
C ASP A 235 -5.31 -2.37 9.64
N LEU A 236 -5.30 -2.90 8.42
CA LEU A 236 -6.50 -3.29 7.70
C LEU A 236 -6.72 -4.80 7.68
N ASP A 237 -5.71 -5.58 8.08
CA ASP A 237 -5.68 -7.03 7.92
C ASP A 237 -5.81 -7.77 9.26
N GLY A 238 -6.07 -7.06 10.35
CA GLY A 238 -6.34 -7.66 11.65
C GLY A 238 -5.14 -8.38 12.26
N ALA A 239 -5.36 -9.06 13.40
CA ALA A 239 -4.28 -9.64 14.19
C ALA A 239 -3.59 -10.85 13.53
N ASP A 240 -4.21 -11.46 12.52
CA ASP A 240 -3.66 -12.57 11.74
C ASP A 240 -3.05 -12.13 10.39
N ASN A 241 -3.02 -10.82 10.12
CA ASN A 241 -2.57 -10.23 8.85
C ASN A 241 -3.31 -10.79 7.63
N ILE A 242 -4.60 -11.09 7.77
CA ILE A 242 -5.49 -11.49 6.69
C ILE A 242 -6.76 -10.64 6.76
N TYR A 243 -7.01 -9.83 5.73
CA TYR A 243 -8.27 -9.08 5.63
C TYR A 243 -9.50 -9.98 5.71
N GLN A 244 -10.42 -9.63 6.62
CA GLN A 244 -11.77 -10.17 6.69
C GLN A 244 -12.79 -9.04 6.91
N ASP A 245 -14.00 -9.20 6.39
CA ASP A 245 -15.12 -8.27 6.62
C ASP A 245 -15.36 -7.98 8.10
N SER A 246 -15.10 -8.96 8.97
CA SER A 246 -15.29 -8.81 10.41
C SER A 246 -14.31 -7.80 11.05
N ASP A 247 -13.07 -7.75 10.55
CA ASP A 247 -12.07 -6.77 10.97
C ASP A 247 -12.46 -5.38 10.49
N PHE A 248 -12.97 -5.29 9.26
CA PHE A 248 -13.45 -4.05 8.70
C PHE A 248 -14.68 -3.49 9.42
N ILE A 249 -15.63 -4.36 9.80
CA ILE A 249 -16.77 -3.98 10.64
C ILE A 249 -16.31 -3.42 11.99
N ALA A 250 -15.29 -4.02 12.61
CA ALA A 250 -14.72 -3.51 13.85
C ALA A 250 -14.11 -2.12 13.66
N LEU A 251 -13.38 -1.91 12.56
CA LEU A 251 -12.80 -0.62 12.19
C LEU A 251 -13.88 0.45 11.96
N LEU A 252 -14.93 0.14 11.19
CA LEU A 252 -16.05 1.06 10.95
C LEU A 252 -16.77 1.46 12.23
N ARG A 253 -16.99 0.50 13.14
CA ARG A 253 -17.61 0.76 14.45
C ARG A 253 -16.72 1.63 15.34
N ALA A 254 -15.41 1.39 15.33
CA ALA A 254 -14.46 2.21 16.06
C ALA A 254 -14.42 3.65 15.52
N ALA A 255 -14.36 3.81 14.19
CA ALA A 255 -14.43 5.09 13.50
C ALA A 255 -15.70 5.86 13.84
N HIS A 256 -16.85 5.18 13.76
CA HIS A 256 -18.14 5.79 14.06
C HIS A 256 -18.24 6.23 15.52
N ASN A 257 -17.76 5.40 16.45
CA ASN A 257 -17.71 5.76 17.87
C ASN A 257 -16.82 6.98 18.14
N ASP A 258 -15.64 7.07 17.50
CA ASP A 258 -14.78 8.25 17.58
C ASP A 258 -15.51 9.52 17.09
N TYR A 259 -16.19 9.43 15.95
CA TYR A 259 -16.98 10.53 15.40
C TYR A 259 -18.10 10.98 16.36
N LEU A 260 -18.82 10.03 16.96
CA LEU A 260 -19.87 10.35 17.95
C LEU A 260 -19.30 11.01 19.21
N VAL A 261 -18.21 10.47 19.77
CA VAL A 261 -17.65 10.93 21.06
C VAL A 261 -16.86 12.23 20.88
N ASN A 262 -16.00 12.30 19.88
CA ASN A 262 -15.02 13.39 19.74
C ASN A 262 -15.46 14.49 18.79
N ARG A 263 -16.46 14.22 17.92
CA ARG A 263 -16.94 15.21 16.94
C ARG A 263 -18.43 15.55 17.11
N GLY A 264 -19.19 14.73 17.81
CA GLY A 264 -20.62 14.96 18.08
C GLY A 264 -21.54 14.70 16.88
N TYR A 265 -21.07 14.01 15.84
CA TYR A 265 -21.86 13.64 14.68
C TYR A 265 -21.44 12.28 14.12
N SER A 266 -22.31 11.63 13.36
CA SER A 266 -22.00 10.32 12.74
C SER A 266 -20.83 10.38 11.76
N LEU A 267 -20.11 9.26 11.56
CA LEU A 267 -19.07 9.11 10.52
C LEU A 267 -19.42 9.85 9.21
N GLY A 268 -18.48 10.68 8.72
CA GLY A 268 -18.76 11.79 7.80
C GLY A 268 -18.92 11.42 6.32
N TYR A 269 -18.40 10.27 5.91
CA TYR A 269 -18.39 9.81 4.51
C TYR A 269 -19.75 9.23 4.10
N ASN A 270 -20.03 9.20 2.80
CA ASN A 270 -21.22 8.53 2.26
C ASN A 270 -20.96 7.03 2.06
N SER A 271 -19.80 6.69 1.51
CA SER A 271 -19.35 5.32 1.30
C SER A 271 -17.88 5.16 1.62
N ILE A 272 -17.46 3.93 1.88
CA ILE A 272 -16.06 3.56 2.09
C ILE A 272 -15.72 2.34 1.22
N ILE A 273 -14.56 2.35 0.57
CA ILE A 273 -14.01 1.22 -0.19
C ILE A 273 -13.00 0.49 0.69
N GLY A 274 -13.29 -0.78 0.98
CA GLY A 274 -12.42 -1.68 1.75
C GLY A 274 -11.20 -2.16 0.93
N PRO A 275 -10.19 -2.75 1.58
CA PRO A 275 -9.02 -3.40 0.93
C PRO A 275 -9.37 -4.39 -0.19
N ASP A 276 -10.48 -5.11 -0.01
CA ASP A 276 -11.06 -6.07 -0.94
C ASP A 276 -11.94 -5.44 -2.03
N GLY A 277 -11.98 -4.11 -2.10
CA GLY A 277 -12.79 -3.37 -3.07
C GLY A 277 -14.30 -3.39 -2.81
N ALA A 278 -14.75 -3.97 -1.69
CA ALA A 278 -16.16 -3.88 -1.31
C ALA A 278 -16.53 -2.44 -0.95
N GLU A 279 -17.75 -2.03 -1.31
CA GLU A 279 -18.32 -0.76 -0.89
C GLU A 279 -19.13 -0.95 0.39
N TRP A 280 -18.77 -0.19 1.41
CA TRP A 280 -19.44 -0.14 2.70
C TRP A 280 -20.23 1.16 2.83
N GLU A 281 -21.54 1.04 2.93
CA GLU A 281 -22.41 2.20 3.07
C GLU A 281 -22.29 2.83 4.46
N VAL A 282 -21.99 4.13 4.52
CA VAL A 282 -21.99 4.91 5.76
C VAL A 282 -23.21 5.82 5.82
N ARG A 283 -23.11 7.06 5.34
CA ARG A 283 -24.27 7.97 5.24
C ARG A 283 -25.16 7.65 4.04
N GLY A 284 -24.63 6.93 3.06
CA GLY A 284 -25.33 6.52 1.87
C GLY A 284 -25.97 7.70 1.13
N MET A 285 -27.14 7.44 0.55
CA MET A 285 -27.99 8.45 -0.08
C MET A 285 -29.06 9.02 0.87
N ASP A 286 -29.06 8.60 2.13
CA ASP A 286 -30.03 9.09 3.12
C ASP A 286 -29.57 10.41 3.74
N TYR A 287 -28.26 10.54 4.00
CA TYR A 287 -27.71 11.67 4.72
C TYR A 287 -26.62 12.41 3.93
N ARG A 288 -26.65 13.73 4.00
CA ARG A 288 -25.63 14.61 3.43
C ARG A 288 -24.25 14.30 4.02
N SER A 289 -23.22 14.38 3.17
CA SER A 289 -21.81 14.31 3.59
C SER A 289 -21.50 15.28 4.73
N ALA A 290 -20.56 14.89 5.59
CA ALA A 290 -19.89 15.79 6.52
C ALA A 290 -18.36 15.84 6.30
N ALA A 291 -17.85 15.15 5.27
CA ALA A 291 -16.42 14.92 5.10
C ALA A 291 -15.65 16.05 4.37
N ASN A 292 -16.33 16.90 3.61
CA ASN A 292 -15.64 17.87 2.75
C ASN A 292 -15.20 19.15 3.49
N GLY A 293 -15.60 19.30 4.76
CA GLY A 293 -15.11 20.34 5.68
C GLY A 293 -16.03 21.54 5.88
N CYS A 294 -16.97 21.83 4.99
CA CYS A 294 -18.02 22.84 5.20
C CYS A 294 -19.29 22.55 4.40
N THR A 295 -20.41 23.16 4.78
CA THR A 295 -21.72 22.93 4.15
C THR A 295 -21.72 23.22 2.66
N ALA A 296 -21.03 24.27 2.21
CA ALA A 296 -20.97 24.69 0.81
C ALA A 296 -20.43 23.59 -0.13
N VAL A 297 -19.57 22.70 0.39
CA VAL A 297 -19.00 21.58 -0.38
C VAL A 297 -19.53 20.21 0.02
N ASN A 298 -20.24 20.13 1.14
CA ASN A 298 -20.94 18.92 1.59
C ASN A 298 -22.31 18.75 0.94
N VAL A 299 -23.01 19.85 0.62
CA VAL A 299 -24.32 19.80 -0.06
C VAL A 299 -24.21 19.26 -1.49
N PRO A 300 -23.31 19.77 -2.35
CA PRO A 300 -23.18 19.27 -3.70
C PRO A 300 -22.27 18.03 -3.84
N GLY A 301 -21.77 17.47 -2.74
CA GLY A 301 -20.76 16.41 -2.75
C GLY A 301 -21.24 15.08 -2.19
N TYR A 302 -20.96 13.99 -2.89
CA TYR A 302 -20.99 12.62 -2.36
C TYR A 302 -19.58 12.19 -1.99
N ALA A 303 -19.30 11.87 -0.73
CA ALA A 303 -17.95 11.54 -0.27
C ALA A 303 -17.69 10.03 -0.23
N ILE A 304 -16.67 9.57 -0.96
CA ILE A 304 -16.21 8.17 -0.94
C ILE A 304 -14.80 8.13 -0.35
N GLN A 305 -14.60 7.38 0.74
CA GLN A 305 -13.27 7.14 1.30
C GLN A 305 -12.68 5.84 0.78
N VAL A 306 -11.39 5.82 0.42
CA VAL A 306 -10.64 4.61 0.12
C VAL A 306 -9.73 4.30 1.31
N MET A 307 -9.83 3.09 1.86
CA MET A 307 -9.03 2.69 3.03
C MET A 307 -7.63 2.26 2.62
N MET A 308 -6.62 2.95 3.15
CA MET A 308 -5.21 2.73 2.79
C MET A 308 -4.41 2.27 4.01
N PRO A 309 -3.51 1.28 3.85
CA PRO A 309 -2.69 0.81 4.97
C PRO A 309 -1.65 1.86 5.40
N SER A 310 -1.25 2.75 4.49
CA SER A 310 -0.38 3.88 4.77
C SER A 310 -0.62 5.06 3.84
N VAL A 311 -0.08 6.22 4.21
CA VAL A 311 -0.25 7.46 3.42
C VAL A 311 0.46 7.44 2.06
N SER A 312 1.44 6.54 1.89
CA SER A 312 2.21 6.37 0.65
C SER A 312 1.79 5.14 -0.16
N ALA A 313 0.90 4.30 0.38
CA ALA A 313 0.44 3.11 -0.31
C ALA A 313 -0.35 3.47 -1.58
N GLN A 314 -0.17 2.65 -2.63
CA GLN A 314 -0.98 2.73 -3.84
C GLN A 314 -2.29 1.95 -3.65
N PRO A 315 -3.44 2.46 -4.11
CA PRO A 315 -4.67 1.68 -4.16
C PRO A 315 -4.45 0.38 -4.94
N THR A 316 -4.96 -0.73 -4.42
CA THR A 316 -4.88 -2.01 -5.13
C THR A 316 -5.78 -1.98 -6.38
N ALA A 317 -5.53 -2.87 -7.35
CA ALA A 317 -6.41 -3.01 -8.50
C ALA A 317 -7.86 -3.32 -8.08
N THR A 318 -8.02 -4.09 -7.00
CA THR A 318 -9.32 -4.38 -6.39
C THR A 318 -10.02 -3.12 -5.90
N GLN A 319 -9.31 -2.27 -5.15
CA GLN A 319 -9.85 -1.01 -4.64
C GLN A 319 -10.21 -0.04 -5.76
N ILE A 320 -9.38 0.03 -6.81
CA ILE A 320 -9.68 0.85 -7.98
C ILE A 320 -10.96 0.36 -8.67
N ALA A 321 -11.09 -0.95 -8.87
CA ALA A 321 -12.29 -1.53 -9.47
C ALA A 321 -13.55 -1.32 -8.60
N GLY A 322 -13.43 -1.52 -7.29
CA GLY A 322 -14.49 -1.26 -6.31
C GLY A 322 -14.93 0.20 -6.29
N LEU A 323 -13.97 1.12 -6.31
CA LEU A 323 -14.23 2.55 -6.36
C LEU A 323 -14.95 2.95 -7.66
N LYS A 324 -14.51 2.44 -8.81
CA LYS A 324 -15.21 2.66 -10.10
C LYS A 324 -16.64 2.17 -10.07
N ALA A 325 -16.87 0.98 -9.53
CA ALA A 325 -18.20 0.42 -9.39
C ALA A 325 -19.09 1.25 -8.45
N ALA A 326 -18.55 1.73 -7.33
CA ALA A 326 -19.26 2.65 -6.43
C ALA A 326 -19.62 3.98 -7.13
N ILE A 327 -18.69 4.58 -7.89
CA ILE A 327 -18.92 5.79 -8.69
C ILE A 327 -20.05 5.57 -9.71
N ALA A 328 -20.00 4.46 -10.45
CA ALA A 328 -21.03 4.10 -11.42
C ALA A 328 -22.41 3.94 -10.76
N ARG A 329 -22.46 3.25 -9.60
CA ARG A 329 -23.69 3.06 -8.81
C ARG A 329 -24.27 4.39 -8.35
N VAL A 330 -23.44 5.28 -7.79
CA VAL A 330 -23.84 6.62 -7.33
C VAL A 330 -24.42 7.42 -8.48
N ARG A 331 -23.72 7.51 -9.63
CA ARG A 331 -24.22 8.24 -10.81
C ARG A 331 -25.52 7.65 -11.35
N ALA A 332 -25.64 6.32 -11.39
CA ALA A 332 -26.87 5.65 -11.82
C ALA A 332 -28.05 5.97 -10.89
N PHE A 333 -27.83 5.95 -9.56
CA PHE A 333 -28.86 6.31 -8.58
C PHE A 333 -29.31 7.76 -8.75
N VAL A 334 -28.37 8.70 -8.87
CA VAL A 334 -28.65 10.14 -8.98
C VAL A 334 -29.43 10.44 -10.27
N LYS A 335 -29.03 9.82 -11.39
CA LYS A 335 -29.76 9.92 -12.66
C LYS A 335 -31.18 9.35 -12.57
N ALA A 336 -31.36 8.20 -11.92
CA ALA A 336 -32.68 7.60 -11.72
C ALA A 336 -33.63 8.47 -10.87
N ARG A 337 -33.08 9.42 -10.10
CA ARG A 337 -33.85 10.40 -9.29
C ARG A 337 -34.09 11.72 -10.00
N GLY A 338 -33.69 11.85 -11.27
CA GLY A 338 -33.99 13.01 -12.12
C GLY A 338 -32.93 14.12 -12.10
N ASN A 339 -31.83 13.94 -11.38
CA ASN A 339 -30.68 14.83 -11.51
C ASN A 339 -29.85 14.41 -12.73
N ASN A 340 -29.84 15.26 -13.75
CA ASN A 340 -29.17 15.02 -15.03
C ASN A 340 -27.74 15.59 -15.07
N ASP A 341 -27.25 16.20 -13.99
CA ASP A 341 -25.89 16.71 -13.93
C ASP A 341 -24.88 15.56 -13.97
N HIS A 342 -23.78 15.78 -14.68
CA HIS A 342 -22.64 14.89 -14.60
C HIS A 342 -21.94 15.12 -13.26
N LEU A 343 -21.87 14.08 -12.43
CA LEU A 343 -21.14 14.16 -11.17
C LEU A 343 -19.64 14.03 -11.43
N GLU A 344 -18.96 15.18 -11.49
CA GLU A 344 -17.50 15.27 -11.67
C GLU A 344 -16.75 14.57 -10.53
N LEU A 345 -15.62 13.95 -10.84
CA LEU A 345 -14.74 13.41 -9.80
C LEU A 345 -13.75 14.46 -9.32
N ASN A 346 -13.61 14.62 -8.00
CA ASN A 346 -12.60 15.49 -7.40
C ASN A 346 -11.97 14.88 -6.15
N GLY A 347 -10.80 15.36 -5.78
CA GLY A 347 -10.19 15.03 -4.49
C GLY A 347 -10.66 16.00 -3.41
N HIS A 348 -10.64 15.59 -2.14
CA HIS A 348 -10.95 16.50 -1.03
C HIS A 348 -10.11 17.79 -1.07
N ARG A 349 -8.84 17.71 -1.49
CA ARG A 349 -7.95 18.87 -1.70
C ARG A 349 -8.42 19.85 -2.76
N ASP A 350 -9.25 19.44 -3.72
CA ASP A 350 -9.81 20.33 -4.74
C ASP A 350 -10.95 21.19 -4.19
N VAL A 351 -11.74 20.65 -3.25
CA VAL A 351 -12.94 21.33 -2.72
C VAL A 351 -12.70 22.03 -1.39
N ARG A 352 -11.76 21.55 -0.57
CA ARG A 352 -11.49 22.12 0.76
C ARG A 352 -11.18 23.62 0.75
N PRO A 353 -10.42 24.17 -0.23
CA PRO A 353 -10.15 25.61 -0.29
C PRO A 353 -11.41 26.49 -0.40
N LEU A 354 -12.53 25.96 -0.91
CA LEU A 354 -13.79 26.70 -1.02
C LEU A 354 -14.44 27.01 0.33
N CYS A 355 -13.91 26.45 1.43
CA CYS A 355 -14.38 26.71 2.79
C CYS A 355 -13.75 27.94 3.46
N GLY A 356 -12.94 28.72 2.74
CA GLY A 356 -12.53 30.06 3.17
C GLY A 356 -11.30 30.15 4.08
N ASN A 357 -10.72 29.03 4.57
CA ASN A 357 -9.32 28.92 5.02
C ASN A 357 -8.98 27.46 5.37
N GLY A 358 -8.08 26.86 4.59
CA GLY A 358 -7.54 25.51 4.84
C GLY A 358 -7.39 24.69 3.56
N GLY A 359 -6.23 24.05 3.42
CA GLY A 359 -6.01 22.96 2.46
C GLY A 359 -6.10 21.62 3.18
N THR A 360 -5.99 20.53 2.41
CA THR A 360 -5.86 19.18 2.95
C THR A 360 -4.98 18.38 2.00
N ALA A 361 -4.23 17.42 2.54
CA ALA A 361 -3.51 16.44 1.72
C ALA A 361 -4.44 15.33 1.22
N CYS A 362 -5.67 15.21 1.74
CA CYS A 362 -6.65 14.23 1.27
C CYS A 362 -6.98 14.42 -0.23
N PRO A 363 -7.03 13.37 -1.07
CA PRO A 363 -7.05 11.93 -0.76
C PRO A 363 -5.67 11.24 -0.73
N GLY A 364 -4.59 11.98 -0.49
CA GLY A 364 -3.23 11.48 -0.65
C GLY A 364 -2.78 11.51 -2.11
N ASP A 365 -1.47 11.63 -2.32
CA ASP A 365 -0.90 11.75 -3.68
C ASP A 365 -1.13 10.52 -4.57
N PRO A 366 -1.06 9.28 -4.06
CA PRO A 366 -1.37 8.08 -4.86
C PRO A 366 -2.76 8.12 -5.51
N ILE A 367 -3.80 8.36 -4.72
CA ILE A 367 -5.19 8.42 -5.22
C ILE A 367 -5.39 9.65 -6.12
N TYR A 368 -4.82 10.80 -5.73
CA TYR A 368 -4.97 12.03 -6.49
C TYR A 368 -4.34 11.93 -7.88
N ALA A 369 -3.21 11.22 -8.02
CA ALA A 369 -2.58 10.96 -9.31
C ALA A 369 -3.50 10.14 -10.24
N LEU A 370 -4.12 9.07 -9.72
CA LEU A 370 -5.11 8.29 -10.48
C LEU A 370 -6.31 9.14 -10.91
N LEU A 371 -6.80 10.00 -10.01
CA LEU A 371 -7.90 10.91 -10.28
C LEU A 371 -7.57 11.88 -11.43
N LYS A 372 -6.41 12.55 -11.38
CA LYS A 372 -6.00 13.50 -12.43
C LYS A 372 -5.66 12.82 -13.75
N ALA A 373 -5.26 11.55 -13.72
CA ALA A 373 -5.06 10.74 -14.91
C ALA A 373 -6.39 10.21 -15.52
N GLY A 374 -7.55 10.50 -14.91
CA GLY A 374 -8.85 9.97 -15.36
C GLY A 374 -9.00 8.47 -15.13
N GLN A 375 -8.10 7.84 -14.37
CA GLN A 375 -8.06 6.40 -14.18
C GLN A 375 -9.12 5.87 -13.22
N LEU A 376 -9.86 6.77 -12.54
CA LEU A 376 -10.97 6.44 -11.64
C LEU A 376 -12.36 6.56 -12.30
N GLU A 377 -12.43 7.06 -13.53
CA GLU A 377 -13.67 7.04 -14.30
C GLU A 377 -14.06 5.58 -14.63
N PRO A 378 -15.33 5.18 -14.41
CA PRO A 378 -15.79 3.80 -14.62
C PRO A 378 -15.85 3.38 -16.08
#